data_AF-A0A382H424-F1
#
_entry.id   AF-A0A382H424-F1
#
_cell.length_a   1.000
_cell.length_b   1.000
_cell.length_c   1.000
_cell.angle_alpha   90.00
_cell.angle_beta   90.00
_cell.angle_gamma   90.00
#
_symmetry.space_group_name_H-M   'P 1'
#
loop_
_entity.id
_entity.type
_entity.pdbx_description
1 polymer ?
#
loop_
_entity_poly.entity_id
_entity_poly.type
_entity_poly.pdbx_seq_one_letter_code
_entity_poly.pdbx_strand_id
1 'polypeptide(L)' 'YNLIFSARAGKKAEKNPWKANSLEWLTPEMPPGHGNFGKELPKVYRWAYDFGVPGAKEDYIPQTTPPSAVVGSKAEKS' A
#
# COMPACT_ATOMS: atom_id res chain seq x y z
N TYR A 1 -24.91 -5.59 15.28
CA TYR A 1 -25.58 -4.77 14.24
C TYR A 1 -24.62 -4.42 13.10
N ASN A 2 -23.58 -3.62 13.32
CA ASN A 2 -22.67 -3.12 12.26
C ASN A 2 -22.03 -4.22 11.38
N LEU A 3 -21.37 -5.23 11.98
CA LEU A 3 -20.64 -6.27 11.22
C LEU A 3 -21.55 -7.08 10.28
N ILE A 4 -22.74 -7.46 10.73
CA ILE A 4 -23.69 -8.29 9.96
C ILE A 4 -24.22 -7.50 8.76
N PHE A 5 -24.56 -6.22 8.95
CA PHE A 5 -25.03 -5.37 7.87
C PHE A 5 -23.91 -5.07 6.87
N SER A 6 -22.71 -4.71 7.35
CA SER A 6 -21.54 -4.46 6.49
C SER A 6 -21.19 -5.67 5.61
N ALA A 7 -21.26 -6.89 6.16
CA ALA A 7 -20.96 -8.10 5.40
C ALA A 7 -22.02 -8.43 4.33
N ARG A 8 -23.30 -8.11 4.57
CA ARG A 8 -24.41 -8.48 3.67
C ARG A 8 -24.76 -7.40 2.65
N ALA A 9 -24.68 -6.14 3.03
CA ALA A 9 -25.19 -5.01 2.25
C ALA A 9 -24.30 -3.75 2.30
N GLY A 10 -23.10 -3.86 2.89
CA GLY A 10 -22.13 -2.77 2.91
C GLY A 10 -21.61 -2.42 1.52
N LYS A 11 -21.18 -1.17 1.33
CA LYS A 11 -20.46 -0.76 0.12
C LYS A 11 -19.13 -1.50 0.04
N LYS A 12 -18.76 -1.95 -1.16
CA LYS A 12 -17.43 -2.53 -1.40
C LYS A 12 -16.38 -1.45 -1.15
N ALA A 13 -15.36 -1.80 -0.37
CA ALA A 13 -14.22 -0.94 -0.15
C ALA A 13 -13.34 -0.88 -1.40
N GLU A 14 -12.67 0.25 -1.59
CA GLU A 14 -11.52 0.33 -2.49
C GLU A 14 -10.41 -0.60 -2.01
N LYS A 15 -9.40 -0.84 -2.85
CA LYS A 15 -8.28 -1.72 -2.50
C LYS A 15 -7.54 -1.23 -1.26
N ASN A 16 -7.32 0.08 -1.14
CA ASN A 16 -6.63 0.71 -0.02
C ASN A 16 -7.40 1.98 0.42
N PRO A 17 -8.52 1.82 1.15
CA PRO A 17 -9.37 2.95 1.50
C PRO A 17 -8.72 3.88 2.55
N TRP A 18 -7.65 3.40 3.21
CA TRP A 18 -6.96 4.13 4.28
C TRP A 18 -5.68 4.81 3.81
N LYS A 19 -5.33 4.69 2.52
CA LYS A 19 -4.11 5.31 1.98
C LYS A 19 -2.85 4.90 2.77
N ALA A 20 -2.75 3.64 3.15
CA ALA A 20 -1.59 3.10 3.86
C ALA A 20 -0.49 2.67 2.88
N ASN A 21 0.77 2.69 3.32
CA ASN A 21 1.93 2.43 2.44
C ASN A 21 2.40 0.97 2.46
N SER A 22 1.96 0.22 3.46
CA SER A 22 2.43 -1.12 3.82
C SER A 22 2.00 -2.22 2.86
N LEU A 23 2.72 -3.34 2.88
CA LEU A 23 2.57 -4.42 1.89
C LEU A 23 1.19 -5.10 1.89
N GLU A 24 0.44 -5.10 2.99
CA GLU A 24 -0.89 -5.73 3.03
C GLU A 24 -1.89 -5.13 2.03
N TRP A 25 -1.61 -3.91 1.54
CA TRP A 25 -2.42 -3.21 0.53
C TRP A 25 -1.99 -3.47 -0.91
N LEU A 26 -0.95 -4.27 -1.12
CA LEU A 26 -0.34 -4.55 -2.43
C LEU A 26 -0.64 -5.95 -2.97
N THR A 27 -1.52 -6.72 -2.35
CA THR A 27 -1.98 -8.01 -2.90
C THR A 27 -2.62 -7.78 -4.28
N PRO A 28 -2.41 -8.65 -5.29
CA PRO A 28 -2.92 -8.40 -6.64
C PRO A 28 -4.46 -8.43 -6.67
N GLU A 29 -5.06 -9.26 -5.82
CA GLU A 29 -6.51 -9.43 -5.68
C GLU A 29 -7.01 -8.88 -4.34
N MET A 30 -8.26 -8.42 -4.32
CA MET A 30 -8.96 -8.00 -3.10
C MET A 30 -10.36 -8.62 -3.06
N PRO A 31 -10.68 -9.48 -2.09
CA PRO A 31 -9.85 -9.90 -0.94
C PRO A 31 -8.63 -10.75 -1.34
N PRO A 32 -7.55 -10.78 -0.53
CA PRO A 32 -6.35 -11.55 -0.85
C PRO A 32 -6.66 -13.05 -0.94
N GLY A 33 -6.28 -13.65 -2.06
CA GLY A 33 -6.28 -15.10 -2.23
C GLY A 33 -5.14 -15.78 -1.49
N HIS A 34 -5.17 -17.11 -1.48
CA HIS A 34 -4.07 -17.90 -0.92
C HIS A 34 -2.75 -17.61 -1.65
N GLY A 35 -1.66 -17.48 -0.89
CA GLY A 35 -0.35 -17.08 -1.41
C GLY A 35 -0.08 -15.57 -1.41
N ASN A 36 -1.10 -14.72 -1.19
CA ASN A 36 -1.05 -13.26 -0.99
C ASN A 36 -0.42 -12.42 -2.14
N PHE A 37 0.84 -12.65 -2.51
CA PHE A 37 1.64 -11.79 -3.40
C PHE A 37 1.95 -12.42 -4.77
N GLY A 38 1.35 -13.57 -5.09
CA GLY A 38 1.56 -14.25 -6.37
C GLY A 38 2.98 -14.81 -6.51
N LYS A 39 3.52 -14.84 -7.74
CA LYS A 39 4.82 -15.44 -8.05
C LYS A 39 6.01 -14.53 -7.71
N GLU A 40 5.83 -13.22 -7.84
CA GLU A 40 6.89 -12.24 -7.66
C GLU A 40 6.65 -11.42 -6.38
N LEU A 41 7.66 -11.38 -5.51
CA LEU A 41 7.55 -10.63 -4.26
C LEU A 41 7.77 -9.13 -4.47
N PRO A 42 7.01 -8.27 -3.75
CA PRO A 42 7.21 -6.83 -3.82
C PRO A 42 8.59 -6.42 -3.28
N LYS A 43 9.29 -5.55 -4.01
CA LYS A 43 10.56 -4.95 -3.55
C LYS A 43 10.27 -3.76 -2.64
N VAL A 44 10.89 -3.73 -1.46
CA VAL A 44 10.69 -2.67 -0.48
C VAL A 44 11.83 -1.65 -0.58
N TYR A 45 11.48 -0.37 -0.72
CA TYR A 45 12.44 0.74 -0.80
C TYR A 45 12.34 1.74 0.37
N ARG A 46 11.28 1.65 1.18
CA ARG A 46 11.02 2.56 2.31
C ARG A 46 10.22 1.91 3.43
N TRP A 47 10.13 2.61 4.56
CA TRP A 47 9.39 2.15 5.73
C TRP A 47 7.87 2.20 5.51
N ALA A 48 7.15 1.32 6.19
CA ALA A 48 5.68 1.24 6.13
C ALA A 48 4.98 2.53 6.61
N TYR A 49 5.65 3.34 7.43
CA TYR A 49 5.14 4.59 7.99
C TYR A 49 5.80 5.84 7.40
N ASP A 50 6.53 5.69 6.29
CA ASP A 50 7.19 6.80 5.59
C ASP A 50 6.16 7.59 4.77
N PHE A 51 5.43 8.48 5.45
CA PHE A 51 4.46 9.40 4.87
C PHE A 51 5.11 10.77 4.60
N GLY A 52 4.59 11.50 3.62
CA GLY A 52 5.08 12.84 3.28
C GLY A 52 6.50 12.84 2.71
N VAL A 53 6.87 11.76 2.00
CA VAL A 53 8.22 11.61 1.44
C VAL A 53 8.56 12.83 0.58
N PRO A 54 9.66 13.56 0.87
CA PRO A 54 10.02 14.76 0.14
C PRO A 54 10.10 14.52 -1.38
N GLY A 55 9.37 15.33 -2.14
CA GLY A 55 9.32 15.23 -3.61
C GLY A 55 8.32 14.21 -4.16
N ALA A 56 7.60 13.48 -3.30
CA ALA A 56 6.45 12.70 -3.71
C ALA A 56 5.25 13.61 -4.00
N LYS A 57 4.42 13.22 -4.97
CA LYS A 57 3.19 13.95 -5.29
C LYS A 57 2.10 13.75 -4.23
N GLU A 58 2.09 12.60 -3.58
CA GLU A 58 1.10 12.19 -2.60
C GLU A 58 1.78 11.96 -1.25
N ASP A 59 1.07 12.25 -0.15
CA ASP A 59 1.57 12.05 1.21
C ASP A 59 1.71 10.56 1.58
N TYR A 60 1.09 9.68 0.80
CA TYR A 60 1.16 8.24 0.97
C TYR A 60 1.65 7.62 -0.33
N ILE A 61 2.78 6.94 -0.27
CA ILE A 61 3.32 6.20 -1.41
C ILE A 61 3.68 4.78 -0.97
N PRO A 62 3.32 3.75 -1.75
CA PRO A 62 3.63 2.38 -1.38
C PRO A 62 5.11 2.14 -1.09
N GLN A 63 5.39 1.17 -0.23
CA GLN A 63 6.75 0.69 0.04
C GLN A 63 7.49 0.22 -1.22
N THR A 64 6.75 -0.12 -2.28
CA THR A 64 7.28 -0.56 -3.59
C THR A 64 7.56 0.55 -4.58
N THR A 65 7.21 1.80 -4.28
CA THR A 65 7.52 2.93 -5.16
C THR A 65 9.03 3.22 -5.11
N PRO A 66 9.78 3.07 -6.22
CA PRO A 66 11.23 3.22 -6.22
C PRO A 66 11.65 4.69 -6.01
N PRO A 67 12.88 4.95 -5.53
CA PRO A 67 13.37 6.33 -5.37
C PRO A 67 13.36 7.15 -6.67
N SER A 68 13.55 6.50 -7.83
CA SER A 68 13.48 7.17 -9.14
C SER A 68 12.10 7.72 -9.49
N ALA A 69 11.03 7.18 -8.88
CA ALA A 69 9.67 7.68 -9.04
C ALA A 69 9.35 8.86 -8.10
N VAL A 70 10.28 9.22 -7.19
CA VAL A 70 10.13 10.30 -6.21
C VAL A 70 11.26 11.31 -6.43
N VAL A 71 10.93 12.40 -7.14
CA VAL A 71 11.91 13.41 -7.56
C VAL A 71 12.57 14.05 -6.34
N GLY A 72 13.88 13.86 -6.16
CA GLY A 72 14.65 14.53 -5.09
C GLY A 72 14.78 13.74 -3.79
N SER A 73 14.22 12.53 -3.68
CA SER A 73 14.46 11.68 -2.51
C SER A 73 15.87 11.07 -2.56
N LYS A 74 16.77 11.53 -1.68
CA LYS A 74 17.98 10.76 -1.36
C LYS A 74 17.51 9.53 -0.60
N ALA A 75 17.74 8.33 -1.16
CA ALA A 75 17.61 7.11 -0.39
C ALA A 75 18.51 7.24 0.84
N GLU A 76 17.91 7.29 2.04
CA GLU A 76 18.68 7.30 3.28
C GLU A 76 19.52 6.02 3.33
N LYS A 77 20.84 6.19 3.26
CA LYS A 77 21.80 5.10 3.47
C LYS A 77 21.77 4.74 4.95
N SER A 78 21.31 3.53 5.25
CA SER A 78 21.67 2.83 6.49
C SER A 78 23.06 2.23 6.40
#